data_AF-A0ABD0P981-F1
#
_entry.id   AF-A0ABD0P981-F1
#
_cell.length_a   1.000
_cell.length_b   1.000
_cell.length_c   1.000
_cell.angle_alpha   90.00
_cell.angle_beta   90.00
_cell.angle_gamma   90.00
#
_symmetry.space_group_name_H-M   'P 1'
#
loop_
_entity.id
_entity.type
_entity.pdbx_description
1 polymer ?
#
loop_
_entity_poly.entity_id
_entity_poly.type
_entity_poly.pdbx_seq_one_letter_code
_entity_poly.pdbx_strand_id
1 'polypeptide(L)' 'LEKGLLKALKKLDNFLNSPLPDEIDADSTGEEKCSNRKYLDGNELTLADCNLLPKLHVVK' A
#
# COMPACT_ATOMS: atom_id res chain seq x y z
N LEU A 1 -6.12 -5.05 22.31
CA LEU A 1 -6.44 -5.42 20.91
C LEU A 1 -6.27 -4.24 19.96
N GLU A 2 -6.88 -3.09 20.23
CA GLU A 2 -6.82 -1.89 19.35
C GLU A 2 -5.41 -1.41 18.99
N LYS A 3 -4.45 -1.39 19.94
CA LYS A 3 -3.07 -0.98 19.64
C LYS A 3 -2.37 -1.87 18.60
N GLY A 4 -2.68 -3.17 18.58
CA GLY A 4 -2.10 -4.10 17.61
C GLY A 4 -2.68 -3.87 16.21
N LEU A 5 -4.00 -3.67 16.15
CA LEU A 5 -4.71 -3.37 14.91
C LEU A 5 -4.24 -2.04 14.30
N LEU A 6 -4.18 -0.97 15.09
CA LEU A 6 -3.69 0.34 14.64
C LEU A 6 -2.25 0.27 14.11
N LYS A 7 -1.38 -0.53 14.75
CA LYS A 7 -0.01 -0.73 14.29
C LYS A 7 0.04 -1.46 12.95
N ALA A 8 -0.84 -2.44 12.74
CA ALA A 8 -0.94 -3.17 11.47
C ALA A 8 -1.47 -2.27 10.34
N LEU A 9 -2.53 -1.49 10.60
CA LEU A 9 -3.10 -0.54 9.65
C LEU A 9 -2.08 0.54 9.27
N LYS A 10 -1.33 1.08 10.23
CA LYS A 10 -0.24 2.04 9.93
C LYS A 10 0.86 1.42 9.07
N LYS A 11 1.16 0.14 9.26
CA LYS A 11 2.16 -0.57 8.44
C LYS A 11 1.67 -0.75 7.00
N LEU A 12 0.39 -1.05 6.82
CA LEU A 12 -0.26 -1.15 5.52
C LEU A 12 -0.33 0.22 4.82
N ASP A 13 -0.70 1.27 5.55
CA ASP A 13 -0.73 2.65 5.05
C ASP A 13 0.64 3.10 4.55
N ASN A 14 1.70 2.87 5.35
CA ASN A 14 3.07 3.16 4.92
C ASN A 14 3.44 2.37 3.65
N PHE A 15 3.05 1.09 3.56
CA PHE A 15 3.31 0.27 2.39
C PHE A 15 2.60 0.81 1.14
N LEU A 16 1.33 1.21 1.25
CA LEU A 16 0.54 1.75 0.14
C LEU A 16 1.02 3.13 -0.31
N ASN A 17 1.55 3.96 0.59
CA ASN A 17 2.09 5.27 0.24
C ASN A 17 3.53 5.22 -0.29
N SER A 18 4.27 4.15 0.01
CA SER A 18 5.65 3.97 -0.48
C SER A 18 5.63 3.57 -1.97
N PRO A 19 6.36 4.27 -2.84
CA PRO A 19 6.41 3.96 -4.28
C PRO A 19 7.09 2.62 -4.54
N LEU A 20 6.60 1.88 -5.54
CA LEU A 20 7.24 0.66 -6.02
C LEU A 20 8.50 0.99 -6.84
N PRO A 21 9.44 0.04 -7.01
CA PRO A 21 10.63 0.26 -7.84
C PRO A 21 10.30 0.76 -9.26
N ASP A 22 9.23 0.24 -9.85
CA ASP A 22 8.76 0.63 -11.19
C ASP A 22 8.20 2.05 -11.25
N GLU A 23 7.81 2.63 -10.10
CA GLU A 23 7.34 4.01 -9.97
C GLU A 23 8.49 5.00 -9.70
N ILE A 24 9.68 4.51 -9.36
CA ILE A 24 10.85 5.32 -9.02
C ILE A 24 11.68 5.52 -10.29
N ASP A 25 11.69 6.75 -10.79
CA ASP A 25 12.56 7.15 -11.88
C ASP A 25 13.98 7.41 -11.33
N ALA A 26 14.96 6.64 -11.82
CA ALA A 26 16.35 6.67 -11.38
C ALA A 26 17.03 8.04 -11.60
N ASP A 27 16.52 8.84 -12.54
CA ASP A 27 17.04 10.17 -12.86
C ASP A 27 16.28 11.31 -12.16
N SER A 28 15.21 10.99 -11.40
CA SER A 28 14.38 12.00 -10.73
C SER A 28 15.07 12.51 -9.46
N THR A 29 15.79 13.63 -9.58
CA THR A 29 16.39 14.35 -8.45
C THR A 29 15.32 14.96 -7.54
N GLY A 30 14.89 14.22 -6.51
CA GLY A 30 14.65 14.82 -5.20
C GLY A 30 13.22 15.08 -4.72
N GLU A 31 12.22 14.29 -5.10
CA GLU A 31 10.95 14.26 -4.34
C GLU A 31 10.53 12.83 -4.03
N GLU A 32 10.30 12.53 -2.74
CA GLU A 32 9.62 11.33 -2.27
C GLU A 32 8.20 11.33 -2.84
N LYS A 33 8.03 10.77 -4.04
CA LYS A 33 6.72 10.66 -4.66
C LYS A 33 5.92 9.64 -3.87
N CYS A 34 4.76 10.04 -3.35
CA CYS A 34 3.76 9.09 -2.90
C CYS A 34 3.41 8.16 -4.07
N SER A 35 3.24 6.86 -3.77
CA SER A 35 2.79 5.89 -4.77
C SER A 35 1.45 6.32 -5.38
N ASN A 36 1.29 6.11 -6.69
CA ASN A 36 0.04 6.39 -7.41
C ASN A 36 -0.68 5.10 -7.83
N ARG A 37 -0.17 3.94 -7.39
CA ARG A 37 -0.77 2.64 -7.70
C ARG A 37 -2.16 2.49 -7.08
N LYS A 38 -3.04 1.78 -7.78
CA LYS A 38 -4.43 1.57 -7.35
C LYS A 38 -4.61 0.43 -6.34
N TYR A 39 -3.72 -0.57 -6.37
CA TYR A 39 -3.82 -1.82 -5.62
C TYR A 39 -2.48 -2.18 -4.98
N LEU A 40 -2.42 -3.29 -4.24
CA LEU A 40 -1.25 -3.63 -3.41
C LEU A 40 0.06 -3.68 -4.20
N ASP A 41 0.02 -4.20 -5.42
CA ASP A 41 1.20 -4.49 -6.25
C ASP A 41 1.19 -3.75 -7.60
N GLY A 42 0.34 -2.73 -7.76
CA GLY A 42 0.28 -1.96 -9.00
C GLY A 42 -1.13 -1.48 -9.33
N ASN A 43 -1.42 -1.37 -10.62
CA ASN A 43 -2.69 -0.84 -11.13
C ASN A 43 -3.74 -1.92 -11.46
N GLU A 44 -3.39 -3.19 -11.32
CA GLU A 44 -4.27 -4.33 -11.54
C GLU A 44 -4.52 -5.12 -10.26
N LEU A 45 -5.68 -5.77 -10.17
CA LEU A 45 -6.02 -6.62 -9.04
C LEU A 45 -5.21 -7.91 -9.10
N THR A 46 -4.64 -8.28 -7.96
CA THR A 46 -3.89 -9.51 -7.76
C THR A 46 -4.54 -10.39 -6.70
N LEU A 47 -4.03 -11.62 -6.55
CA LEU A 47 -4.47 -12.53 -5.48
C LEU A 47 -4.24 -11.94 -4.08
N ALA A 48 -3.26 -11.05 -3.91
CA ALA A 48 -3.01 -10.38 -2.64
C ALA A 48 -4.20 -9.49 -2.25
N ASP A 49 -4.77 -8.77 -3.22
CA ASP A 49 -5.93 -7.90 -3.02
C ASP A 49 -7.18 -8.72 -2.67
N CYS A 50 -7.41 -9.82 -3.40
CA CYS A 50 -8.53 -10.72 -3.12
C CYS A 50 -8.50 -11.30 -1.69
N ASN A 51 -7.31 -11.47 -1.11
CA ASN A 51 -7.15 -11.96 0.25
C ASN A 51 -7.30 -10.84 1.31
N LEU A 52 -6.85 -9.62 1.01
CA LEU A 52 -6.79 -8.53 1.99
C LEU A 52 -8.04 -7.64 2.00
N LEU A 53 -8.59 -7.29 0.83
CA LEU A 53 -9.72 -6.36 0.72
C LEU A 53 -10.98 -6.86 1.47
N PRO A 54 -11.37 -8.15 1.40
CA PRO A 54 -12.51 -8.64 2.19
C PRO A 54 -12.27 -8.53 3.70
N LYS A 55 -11.02 -8.72 4.15
CA LYS A 55 -10.66 -8.62 5.57
C LYS A 55 -10.71 -7.18 6.06
N LEU A 56 -10.19 -6.24 5.26
CA LEU A 56 -10.24 -4.81 5.58
C LEU A 56 -11.67 -4.27 5.56
N HIS A 57 -12.52 -4.71 4.64
CA HIS A 57 -13.92 -4.27 4.58
C HIS A 57 -14.72 -4.61 5.85
N VAL A 58 -14.40 -5.75 6.49
CA VAL A 58 -15.06 -6.20 7.71
C VAL A 58 -14.55 -5.45 8.95
N VAL A 59 -13.30 -4.97 8.92
CA VAL A 59 -12.72 -4.16 10.00
C VAL A 59 -13.32 -2.74 9.92
N LYS A 60 -14.23 -2.42 10.83
CA LYS A 60 -14.79 -1.07 11.04
C LYS A 60 -14.02 -0.30 12.09
#